data_AF-A0A955LNP0-F1
#
_entry.id   AF-A0A955LNP0-F1
#
_cell.length_a   1.000
_cell.length_b   1.000
_cell.length_c   1.000
_cell.angle_alpha   90.00
_cell.angle_beta   90.00
_cell.angle_gamma   90.00
#
_symmetry.space_group_name_H-M   'P 1'
#
loop_
_entity.id
_entity.type
_entity.pdbx_description
1 polymer ?
#
loop_
_entity_poly.entity_id
_entity_poly.type
_entity_poly.pdbx_seq_one_letter_code
_entity_poly.pdbx_strand_id
1 'polypeptide(L)' 'MYVEYVKNRNSPPCVLIRESYRVDGKVRKRTLANLSKLPPELVDQIKVLLKSGHTVTDSRQ' A
#
# COMPACT_ATOMS: atom_id res chain seq x y z
N MET A 1 0.82 0.19 -7.18
CA MET A 1 0.76 0.17 -5.71
C MET A 1 -0.69 0.31 -5.28
N TYR A 2 -1.08 -0.18 -4.11
CA TYR A 2 -2.46 -0.12 -3.62
C TYR A 2 -2.53 -0.16 -2.09
N VAL A 3 -3.64 0.31 -1.51
CA VAL A 3 -3.93 0.19 -0.07
C VAL A 3 -4.64 -1.15 0.20
N GLU A 4 -4.15 -1.92 1.16
CA GLU A 4 -4.73 -3.20 1.59
C GLU A 4 -5.10 -3.13 3.09
N TYR A 5 -6.30 -3.56 3.45
CA TYR A 5 -6.74 -3.74 4.83
C TYR A 5 -6.56 -5.20 5.22
N VAL A 6 -5.60 -5.48 6.10
CA VAL A 6 -5.28 -6.81 6.59
C VAL A 6 -5.97 -7.02 7.93
N LYS A 7 -6.90 -7.99 7.99
CA LYS A 7 -7.61 -8.33 9.24
C LYS A 7 -6.61 -8.89 10.26
N ASN A 8 -6.63 -8.33 11.47
CA ASN A 8 -5.94 -8.88 12.63
C ASN A 8 -6.95 -9.62 13.52
N ARG A 9 -6.53 -10.69 14.20
CA ARG A 9 -7.44 -11.54 14.99
C ARG A 9 -8.02 -10.80 16.20
N ASN A 10 -7.16 -10.15 16.98
CA ASN A 10 -7.51 -9.52 18.26
C ASN A 10 -7.27 -8.00 18.27
N SER A 11 -7.07 -7.39 17.10
CA SER A 11 -6.69 -5.99 16.98
C SER A 11 -7.36 -5.35 15.76
N PRO A 12 -7.45 -4.01 15.69
CA PRO A 12 -7.92 -3.33 14.50
C PRO A 12 -7.14 -3.76 13.25
N PRO A 13 -7.78 -3.74 12.07
CA PRO A 13 -7.15 -4.13 10.82
C PRO A 13 -5.93 -3.23 10.53
N CYS A 14 -4.87 -3.85 10.05
CA CYS A 14 -3.69 -3.14 9.60
C CYS A 14 -3.94 -2.55 8.21
N VAL A 15 -3.60 -1.28 8.01
CA VAL A 15 -3.71 -0.61 6.72
C VAL A 15 -2.32 -0.52 6.11
N LEU A 16 -2.10 -1.11 4.93
CA LEU A 16 -0.79 -1.22 4.30
C LEU A 16 -0.77 -0.64 2.89
N ILE A 17 0.31 0.04 2.50
CA ILE A 17 0.62 0.29 1.10
C ILE A 17 1.41 -0.90 0.57
N ARG A 18 0.93 -1.52 -0.49
CA ARG A 18 1.55 -2.70 -1.10
C ARG A 18 1.79 -2.52 -2.59
N GLU A 19 2.76 -3.27 -3.08
CA GLU A 19 3.07 -3.37 -4.49
C GLU A 19 3.10 -4.83 -4.93
N SER A 20 2.44 -5.10 -6.05
CA SER A 20 2.55 -6.38 -6.76
C SER A 20 3.67 -6.30 -7.77
N TYR A 21 4.52 -7.33 -7.82
CA TYR A 21 5.64 -7.45 -8.75
C TYR A 21 5.76 -8.90 -9.22
N ARG A 22 6.54 -9.17 -10.27
CA ARG A 22 6.76 -10.53 -10.79
C ARG A 22 8.21 -10.94 -10.60
N VAL A 23 8.40 -12.18 -10.14
CA VAL A 23 9.70 -12.86 -10.07
C VAL A 23 9.46 -14.30 -10.53
N ASP A 24 10.27 -14.78 -11.47
CA ASP A 24 10.20 -16.15 -12.02
C ASP A 24 8.78 -16.54 -12.47
N GLY A 25 8.11 -15.62 -13.17
CA GLY A 25 6.74 -15.83 -13.66
C GLY A 25 5.66 -15.82 -12.56
N LYS A 26 5.99 -15.68 -11.27
CA LYS A 26 5.04 -15.64 -10.16
C LYS A 26 4.78 -14.22 -9.70
N VAL A 27 3.52 -13.89 -9.43
CA VAL A 27 3.14 -12.61 -8.81
C VAL A 27 3.44 -12.68 -7.32
N ARG A 28 4.17 -11.67 -6.82
CA ARG A 28 4.50 -11.48 -5.40
C ARG A 28 3.99 -10.12 -4.94
N LYS A 29 3.80 -9.96 -3.63
CA LYS A 29 3.36 -8.72 -2.99
C LYS A 29 4.41 -8.30 -1.96
N ARG A 30 4.87 -7.04 -2.01
CA ARG A 30 5.71 -6.44 -0.94
C ARG A 30 4.96 -5.33 -0.23
N THR A 31 5.27 -5.12 1.04
CA THR A 31 4.76 -4.00 1.84
C THR A 31 5.74 -2.84 1.72
N LEU A 32 5.23 -1.67 1.33
CA LEU A 32 6.01 -0.43 1.20
C LEU A 32 5.88 0.46 2.43
N ALA A 33 4.68 0.51 3.04
CA ALA A 33 4.43 1.30 4.24
C ALA A 33 3.25 0.74 5.07
N ASN A 34 3.23 1.06 6.37
CA ASN A 34 2.13 0.77 7.28
C ASN A 34 1.45 2.09 7.70
N LEU A 35 0.16 2.24 7.37
CA LEU A 35 -0.66 3.42 7.61
C LEU A 35 -1.59 3.28 8.82
N SER A 36 -1.48 2.20 9.60
CA SER A 36 -2.46 1.87 10.66
C SER A 36 -2.56 2.90 11.79
N LYS A 37 -1.62 3.84 11.88
CA LYS A 37 -1.61 4.93 12.85
C LYS A 37 -2.14 6.26 12.30
N LEU A 38 -2.46 6.32 11.01
CA LEU A 38 -2.98 7.53 10.38
C LEU A 38 -4.49 7.63 10.58
N PRO A 39 -5.05 8.86 10.61
CA PRO A 39 -6.48 9.07 10.55
C PRO A 39 -7.09 8.43 9.28
N PRO A 40 -8.30 7.84 9.37
CA PRO A 40 -8.97 7.22 8.22
C PRO A 40 -9.10 8.16 7.00
N GLU A 41 -9.34 9.45 7.23
CA GLU A 41 -9.51 10.45 6.18
C GLU A 41 -8.24 10.63 5.35
N LEU A 42 -7.08 10.55 6.01
CA LEU A 42 -5.78 10.63 5.34
C LEU A 42 -5.49 9.35 4.54
N VAL A 43 -5.90 8.18 5.05
CA VAL A 43 -5.81 6.91 4.32
C VAL A 43 -6.63 6.97 3.03
N ASP A 44 -7.84 7.52 3.09
CA ASP A 44 -8.71 7.67 1.92
C ASP A 44 -8.11 8.62 0.87
N GLN A 45 -7.52 9.74 1.30
CA GLN A 45 -6.79 10.65 0.40
C GLN A 45 -5.61 9.94 -0.28
N ILE A 46 -4.80 9.20 0.48
CA ILE A 46 -3.68 8.40 -0.08
C ILE A 46 -4.21 7.38 -1.09
N LYS A 47 -5.34 6.73 -0.81
CA LYS A 47 -5.96 5.77 -1.73
C LYS A 47 -6.39 6.42 -3.05
N VAL A 48 -6.94 7.64 -3.00
CA VAL A 48 -7.28 8.42 -4.20
C VAL A 48 -6.02 8.80 -4.99
N LEU A 49 -4.97 9.27 -4.32
CA LEU A 49 -3.70 9.62 -4.95
C LEU A 49 -3.02 8.41 -5.63
N LEU A 50 -3.04 7.24 -4.99
CA LEU A 50 -2.50 6.02 -5.58
C LEU A 50 -3.33 5.53 -6.78
N LYS A 51 -4.62 5.87 -6.85
CA LYS A 51 -5.49 5.53 -7.98
C LYS A 51 -5.30 6.50 -9.16
N SER A 52 -4.94 7.75 -8.92
CA SER A 52 -4.75 8.75 -10.00
C SER A 52 -3.47 8.57 -10.82
N GLY A 53 -2.61 7.61 -10.47
CA GLY A 53 -1.57 7.09 -11.37
C GLY A 53 -0.32 7.95 -11.55
N HIS A 54 -0.15 9.02 -10.76
CA HIS A 54 1.08 9.80 -10.78
C HIS A 54 2.22 9.02 -10.10
N THR A 55 3.16 8.54 -10.91
CA THR A 55 4.39 7.92 -10.43
C THR A 55 5.48 8.98 -10.43
N VAL A 56 5.99 9.31 -9.24
CA VAL A 56 7.26 10.04 -9.13
C VAL A 56 8.35 8.98 -9.23
N THR A 57 9.03 8.92 -10.37
CA THR A 57 10.17 8.02 -10.55
C THR A 57 11.32 8.52 -9.67
N ASP A 58 11.62 7.79 -8.59
CA ASP A 58 12.82 8.05 -7.80
C ASP A 58 14.03 7.59 -8.62
N SER A 59 14.90 8.54 -8.99
CA SER A 59 16.08 8.33 -9.83
C SER A 59 17.32 7.85 -9.06
N ARG A 60 17.15 7.38 -7.82
CA ARG A 60 18.23 6.80 -7.02
C ARG A 60 18.27 5.30 -7.25
N GLN A 61 19.13 4.89 -8.18
CA GLN A 61 19.57 3.49 -8.36
C GLN A 61 20.56 3.09 -7.27
#